data_AF-A0A2M8PL39-F1
#
_entry.id   AF-A0A2M8PL39-F1
#
_cell.length_a   1.000
_cell.length_b   1.000
_cell.length_c   1.000
_cell.angle_alpha   90.00
_cell.angle_beta   90.00
_cell.angle_gamma   90.00
#
_symmetry.space_group_name_H-M   'P 1'
#
loop_
_entity.id
_entity.type
_entity.pdbx_description
1 polymer ?
#
loop_
_entity_poly.entity_id
_entity_poly.type
_entity_poly.pdbx_seq_one_letter_code
_entity_poly.pdbx_strand_id
1 'polypeptide(L)'
;WVIPAERMKMRNEHIVPLSKQAIAILHNLKERNERWGWVFPGHHSPRKHMSNNTILKGLERLGFKGRMTGHGFRALAMSTIKEQLGYRHEVIDRQLAHAPKSMVQRAYDRAQFLDERKVMMQEWADYIDDVAQNGTIITGNFSRKA
;
A
#
# COMPACT_ATOMS: atom_id res chain seq x y z
N TRP A 1 10.53 -0.95 4.89
CA TRP A 1 10.97 -1.59 3.64
C TRP A 1 11.80 -0.59 2.84
N VAL A 2 12.96 -0.99 2.33
CA VAL A 2 13.80 -0.14 1.48
C VAL A 2 13.71 -0.67 0.05
N ILE A 3 13.38 0.21 -0.90
CA ILE A 3 13.39 -0.08 -2.33
C ILE A 3 14.68 0.52 -2.90
N PRO A 4 15.61 -0.32 -3.40
CA PRO A 4 16.86 0.16 -3.97
C PRO A 4 16.64 1.12 -5.14
N ALA A 5 17.54 2.08 -5.28
CA ALA A 5 17.51 3.10 -6.35
C ALA A 5 17.39 2.49 -7.76
N GLU A 6 18.06 1.37 -8.02
CA GLU A 6 18.03 0.66 -9.31
C GLU A 6 16.63 0.17 -9.72
N ARG A 7 15.71 0.00 -8.76
CA ARG A 7 14.32 -0.41 -9.01
C ARG A 7 13.36 0.76 -9.08
N MET A 8 13.85 1.98 -8.84
CA MET A 8 13.05 3.19 -8.78
C MET A 8 13.22 4.04 -10.04
N LYS A 9 12.11 4.54 -10.58
CA LYS A 9 12.12 5.43 -11.77
C LYS A 9 13.01 6.65 -11.60
N MET A 10 13.07 7.20 -10.39
CA MET A 10 13.84 8.40 -10.06
C MET A 10 15.27 8.11 -9.61
N ARG A 11 15.72 6.84 -9.63
CA ARG A 11 17.06 6.41 -9.19
C ARG A 11 17.47 6.89 -7.79
N ASN A 12 16.48 7.13 -6.93
CA ASN A 12 16.67 7.42 -5.52
C ASN A 12 16.09 6.26 -4.73
N GLU A 13 16.80 5.89 -3.66
CA GLU A 13 16.29 4.91 -2.70
C GLU A 13 14.94 5.39 -2.13
N HIS A 14 13.99 4.47 -2.01
CA HIS A 14 12.70 4.77 -1.40
C HIS A 14 12.47 3.93 -0.16
N ILE A 15 12.35 4.57 0.99
CA ILE A 15 12.04 3.91 2.25
C ILE A 15 10.53 4.00 2.46
N VAL A 16 9.87 2.87 2.71
CA VAL A 16 8.45 2.74 3.04
C VAL A 16 8.32 2.20 4.47
N PRO A 17 8.00 3.03 5.46
CA PRO A 17 7.58 2.57 6.78
C PRO A 17 6.37 1.65 6.67
N LEU A 18 6.38 0.57 7.45
CA LEU A 18 5.29 -0.41 7.50
C LEU A 18 4.70 -0.40 8.90
N SER A 19 3.38 -0.44 9.00
CA SER A 19 2.67 -0.62 10.27
C SER A 19 2.84 -2.04 10.81
N LYS A 20 2.51 -2.23 12.08
CA LYS A 20 2.48 -3.56 12.72
C LYS A 20 1.57 -4.53 11.97
N GLN A 21 0.40 -4.07 11.52
CA GLN A 21 -0.58 -4.83 10.75
C GLN A 21 0.01 -5.31 9.41
N ALA A 22 0.65 -4.40 8.67
CA ALA A 22 1.30 -4.75 7.39
C ALA A 22 2.44 -5.77 7.59
N ILE A 23 3.23 -5.61 8.65
CA ILE A 23 4.30 -6.54 9.03
C ILE A 23 3.70 -7.92 9.36
N ALA A 24 2.64 -7.99 10.17
CA ALA A 24 1.97 -9.24 10.52
C ALA A 24 1.44 -9.99 9.29
N ILE A 25 0.80 -9.28 8.36
CA ILE A 25 0.33 -9.85 7.08
C ILE A 25 1.50 -10.43 6.28
N LEU A 26 2.61 -9.69 6.17
CA LEU A 26 3.79 -10.14 5.42
C LEU A 26 4.45 -11.36 6.08
N HIS A 27 4.51 -11.43 7.41
CA HIS A 27 4.99 -12.61 8.12
C HIS A 27 4.11 -13.82 7.86
N ASN A 28 2.79 -13.68 7.98
CA ASN A 28 1.87 -14.78 7.70
C ASN A 28 1.98 -15.29 6.25
N LEU A 29 2.13 -14.38 5.29
CA LEU A 29 2.34 -14.74 3.89
C LEU A 29 3.69 -15.41 3.67
N LYS A 30 4.75 -14.95 4.32
CA LYS A 30 6.08 -15.55 4.24
C LYS A 30 6.05 -17.00 4.74
N GLU A 31 5.49 -17.26 5.91
CA GLU A 31 5.36 -18.62 6.47
C GLU A 31 4.62 -19.57 5.52
N ARG A 32 3.56 -19.09 4.86
CA ARG A 32 2.78 -19.90 3.92
C ARG A 32 3.51 -20.16 2.60
N ASN A 33 4.34 -19.22 2.15
CA ASN A 33 4.86 -19.17 0.79
C ASN A 33 6.39 -19.31 0.67
N GLU A 34 7.13 -19.43 1.78
CA GLU A 34 8.60 -19.45 1.80
C GLU A 34 9.21 -20.47 0.83
N ARG A 35 8.60 -21.66 0.71
CA ARG A 35 9.02 -22.74 -0.20
C ARG A 35 9.08 -22.33 -1.67
N TRP A 36 8.39 -21.25 -2.04
CA TRP A 36 8.32 -20.74 -3.41
C TRP A 36 9.31 -19.61 -3.70
N GLY A 37 9.96 -19.05 -2.68
CA GLY A 37 10.90 -17.93 -2.81
C GLY A 37 10.24 -16.56 -3.03
N TRP A 38 8.90 -16.46 -2.96
CA TRP A 38 8.15 -15.22 -3.16
C TRP A 38 7.10 -15.04 -2.06
N VAL A 39 6.97 -13.81 -1.54
CA VAL A 39 5.88 -13.45 -0.59
C VAL A 39 4.51 -13.54 -1.29
N PHE A 40 4.45 -13.12 -2.55
CA PHE A 40 3.30 -13.20 -3.43
C PHE A 40 3.61 -14.10 -4.63
N PRO A 41 3.52 -15.44 -4.49
CA PRO A 41 3.76 -16.36 -5.59
C PRO A 41 2.63 -16.32 -6.62
N GLY A 42 2.95 -16.65 -7.87
CA GLY A 42 1.96 -16.79 -8.94
C GLY A 42 1.08 -18.02 -8.73
N HIS A 43 -0.23 -17.89 -9.00
CA HIS A 43 -1.19 -18.99 -8.79
C HIS A 43 -0.88 -20.23 -9.64
N HIS A 44 -0.56 -20.04 -10.93
CA HIS A 44 -0.25 -21.15 -11.85
C HIS A 44 1.22 -21.59 -11.79
N SER A 45 2.13 -20.68 -11.45
CA SER A 45 3.56 -20.96 -11.36
C SER A 45 4.12 -20.39 -10.06
N PRO A 46 4.05 -21.12 -8.95
CA PRO A 46 4.42 -20.59 -7.64
C PRO A 46 5.88 -20.12 -7.52
N ARG A 47 6.79 -20.71 -8.31
CA ARG A 47 8.20 -20.28 -8.39
C ARG A 47 8.41 -18.93 -9.11
N LYS A 48 7.36 -18.33 -9.66
CA LYS A 48 7.37 -16.96 -10.24
C LYS A 48 6.56 -16.03 -9.33
N HIS A 49 6.87 -14.74 -9.37
CA HIS A 49 6.07 -13.74 -8.65
C HIS A 49 4.67 -13.60 -9.28
N MET A 50 3.71 -13.16 -8.47
CA MET A 50 2.36 -12.86 -8.90
C MET A 50 2.35 -11.76 -9.97
N SER A 51 1.44 -11.86 -10.95
CA SER A 51 1.25 -10.82 -11.96
C SER A 51 0.34 -9.71 -11.44
N ASN A 52 0.53 -8.47 -11.89
CA ASN A 52 -0.37 -7.36 -11.56
C ASN A 52 -1.84 -7.65 -11.93
N ASN A 53 -2.05 -8.37 -13.04
CA ASN A 53 -3.38 -8.75 -13.50
C ASN A 53 -4.08 -9.70 -12.52
N THR A 54 -3.33 -10.53 -11.77
CA THR A 54 -3.89 -11.42 -10.75
C THR A 54 -4.59 -10.62 -9.65
N ILE A 55 -3.98 -9.53 -9.17
CA ILE A 55 -4.57 -8.65 -8.16
C ILE A 55 -5.82 -7.97 -8.71
N LEU A 56 -5.75 -7.42 -9.93
CA LEU A 56 -6.89 -6.76 -10.57
C LEU A 56 -8.08 -7.73 -10.71
N LYS A 57 -7.84 -8.94 -11.20
CA LYS A 57 -8.86 -9.98 -11.31
C LYS A 57 -9.36 -10.47 -9.95
N GLY A 58 -8.54 -10.40 -8.90
CA GLY A 58 -8.98 -10.61 -7.53
C GLY A 58 -10.02 -9.57 -7.10
N LEU A 59 -9.72 -8.29 -7.30
CA LEU A 59 -10.64 -7.18 -7.00
C LEU A 59 -11.94 -7.28 -7.80
N GLU A 60 -11.87 -7.63 -9.09
CA GLU A 60 -13.07 -7.84 -9.91
C GLU A 60 -13.98 -8.94 -9.32
N ARG A 61 -13.40 -10.05 -8.84
CA ARG A 61 -14.15 -11.15 -8.22
C ARG A 61 -14.75 -10.78 -6.86
N LEU A 62 -14.11 -9.85 -6.14
CA LEU A 62 -14.64 -9.22 -4.93
C LEU A 62 -15.68 -8.13 -5.25
N GLY A 63 -16.24 -8.06 -6.46
CA GLY A 63 -17.29 -7.11 -6.81
C GLY A 63 -16.82 -5.67 -7.01
N PHE A 64 -15.51 -5.42 -7.05
CA PHE A 64 -14.96 -4.08 -7.27
C PHE A 64 -14.72 -3.73 -8.74
N LYS A 65 -15.17 -4.58 -9.68
CA LYS A 65 -15.02 -4.33 -11.12
C LYS A 65 -15.62 -2.96 -11.48
N GLY A 66 -14.81 -2.08 -12.07
CA GLY A 66 -15.22 -0.72 -12.44
C GLY A 66 -15.44 0.24 -11.26
N ARG A 67 -15.27 -0.21 -10.02
CA ARG A 67 -15.48 0.58 -8.79
C ARG A 67 -14.19 0.89 -8.04
N MET A 68 -13.23 -0.05 -8.05
CA MET A 68 -11.96 0.11 -7.37
C MET A 68 -10.81 -0.61 -8.09
N THR A 69 -9.61 -0.05 -7.98
CA THR A 69 -8.36 -0.63 -8.50
C THR A 69 -7.24 -0.46 -7.47
N GLY A 70 -6.06 -1.04 -7.70
CA GLY A 70 -4.89 -0.78 -6.86
C GLY A 70 -4.53 0.71 -6.81
N HIS A 71 -4.69 1.45 -7.91
CA HIS A 71 -4.50 2.90 -7.93
C HIS A 71 -5.59 3.62 -7.12
N GLY A 72 -6.84 3.16 -7.22
CA GLY A 72 -7.96 3.68 -6.43
C GLY A 72 -7.74 3.55 -4.92
N PHE A 73 -7.24 2.40 -4.44
CA PHE A 73 -6.90 2.23 -3.02
C PHE A 73 -5.82 3.20 -2.54
N ARG A 74 -4.83 3.47 -3.40
CA ARG A 74 -3.78 4.44 -3.08
C ARG A 74 -4.34 5.86 -2.99
N ALA A 75 -5.20 6.26 -3.93
CA ALA A 75 -5.87 7.55 -3.88
C ALA A 75 -6.79 7.69 -2.66
N LEU A 76 -7.53 6.63 -2.32
CA LEU A 76 -8.33 6.57 -1.10
C LEU A 76 -7.47 6.78 0.14
N ALA A 77 -6.39 6.02 0.29
CA ALA A 77 -5.48 6.17 1.43
C ALA A 77 -4.94 7.60 1.54
N MET A 78 -4.53 8.23 0.41
CA MET A 78 -4.09 9.63 0.42
C MET A 78 -5.14 10.59 0.97
N SER A 79 -6.35 10.54 0.40
CA SER A 79 -7.41 11.47 0.78
C SER A 79 -7.82 11.25 2.22
N THR A 80 -7.97 10.01 2.66
CA THR A 80 -8.36 9.70 4.04
C THR A 80 -7.28 10.08 5.05
N ILE A 81 -6.01 9.78 4.79
CA ILE A 81 -4.90 10.20 5.68
C ILE A 81 -4.86 11.73 5.80
N LYS A 82 -5.10 12.45 4.69
CA LYS A 82 -5.12 13.91 4.71
C LYS A 82 -6.33 14.46 5.48
N GLU A 83 -7.52 13.98 5.17
CA GLU A 83 -8.78 14.56 5.67
C GLU A 83 -9.12 14.10 7.09
N GLN A 84 -8.91 12.83 7.41
CA GLN A 84 -9.30 12.24 8.68
C GLN A 84 -8.18 12.26 9.71
N LEU A 85 -6.92 12.09 9.28
CA LEU A 85 -5.76 12.05 10.18
C LEU A 85 -4.96 13.36 10.18
N GLY A 86 -5.30 14.33 9.31
CA GLY A 86 -4.73 15.69 9.35
C GLY A 86 -3.28 15.81 8.89
N TYR A 87 -2.71 14.79 8.24
CA TYR A 87 -1.31 14.84 7.81
C TYR A 87 -1.09 15.80 6.64
N ARG A 88 0.06 16.48 6.67
CA ARG A 88 0.48 17.41 5.62
C ARG A 88 0.75 16.67 4.32
N HIS A 89 0.45 17.33 3.20
CA HIS A 89 0.59 16.75 1.86
C HIS A 89 2.01 16.26 1.55
N GLU A 90 3.03 16.98 2.01
CA GLU A 90 4.45 16.63 1.81
C GLU A 90 4.82 15.27 2.40
N VAL A 91 4.29 14.95 3.59
CA VAL A 91 4.54 13.69 4.30
C VAL A 91 3.93 12.52 3.53
N ILE A 92 2.70 12.71 3.04
CA ILE A 92 1.97 11.73 2.23
C ILE A 92 2.68 11.53 0.89
N ASP A 93 3.07 12.60 0.20
CA ASP A 93 3.76 12.52 -1.09
C ASP A 93 5.11 11.80 -0.98
N ARG A 94 5.84 12.01 0.12
CA ARG A 94 7.07 11.26 0.40
C ARG A 94 6.79 9.78 0.63
N GLN A 95 5.68 9.39 1.25
CA GLN A 95 5.27 7.99 1.36
C GLN A 95 5.07 7.31 0.00
N LEU A 96 4.66 8.11 -0.97
CA LEU A 96 4.27 7.70 -2.30
C LEU A 96 5.41 7.73 -3.32
N ALA A 97 6.62 8.12 -2.92
CA ALA A 97 7.74 8.38 -3.83
C ALA A 97 7.37 9.40 -4.94
N HIS A 98 6.46 10.32 -4.65
CA HIS A 98 6.18 11.42 -5.55
C HIS A 98 7.36 12.39 -5.53
N ALA A 99 7.85 12.76 -6.71
CA ALA A 99 8.88 13.79 -6.82
C ALA A 99 8.21 15.17 -6.74
N PRO A 100 8.83 16.15 -6.05
CA PRO A 100 8.33 17.52 -6.04
C PRO A 100 8.24 18.07 -7.46
N LYS A 101 7.15 18.80 -7.75
CA LYS A 101 6.85 19.28 -9.10
C LYS A 101 7.83 20.34 -9.59
N SER A 102 8.42 21.15 -8.69
CA SER A 102 9.36 22.21 -9.06
C SER A 102 10.82 21.85 -8.81
N MET A 103 11.75 22.38 -9.63
CA MET A 103 13.19 22.24 -9.39
C MET A 103 13.62 22.92 -8.08
N VAL A 104 12.96 24.01 -7.70
CA VAL A 104 13.24 24.74 -6.45
C VAL A 104 12.88 23.88 -5.24
N GLN A 105 11.67 23.29 -5.19
CA GLN A 105 11.29 22.39 -4.10
C GLN A 105 12.24 21.18 -4.01
N ARG A 106 12.66 20.61 -5.14
CA ARG A 106 13.64 19.50 -5.14
C ARG A 106 14.98 19.86 -4.49
N ALA A 107 15.42 21.12 -4.58
CA ALA A 107 16.68 21.55 -3.96
C ALA A 107 16.60 21.64 -2.42
N TYR A 108 15.42 21.94 -1.88
CA TYR A 108 15.18 22.07 -0.43
C TYR A 108 14.65 20.78 0.22
N ASP A 109 14.04 19.88 -0.56
CA ASP A 109 13.33 18.72 -0.06
C ASP A 109 14.26 17.52 0.19
N ARG A 110 15.20 17.71 1.13
CA ARG A 110 15.99 16.62 1.74
C ARG A 110 15.24 15.91 2.87
N ALA A 111 14.14 16.49 3.33
CA ALA A 111 13.37 15.97 4.44
C ALA A 111 12.67 14.66 4.05
N GLN A 112 13.08 13.56 4.66
CA GLN A 112 12.47 12.24 4.44
C GLN A 112 11.23 12.02 5.31
N PHE A 113 11.05 12.85 6.36
CA PHE A 113 9.99 12.78 7.36
C PHE A 113 9.81 11.36 7.94
N LEU A 114 10.90 10.59 8.12
CA LEU A 114 10.79 9.16 8.43
C LEU A 114 10.05 8.90 9.74
N ASP A 115 10.31 9.70 10.77
CA ASP A 115 9.65 9.49 12.07
C ASP A 115 8.17 9.87 12.01
N GLU A 116 7.82 10.99 11.38
CA GLU A 116 6.43 11.39 11.13
C GLU A 116 5.70 10.34 10.25
N ARG A 117 6.36 9.81 9.21
CA ARG A 117 5.79 8.78 8.34
C ARG A 117 5.62 7.42 9.01
N LYS A 118 6.46 7.06 9.98
CA LYS A 118 6.25 5.85 10.79
C LYS A 118 4.96 5.97 11.60
N VAL A 119 4.77 7.10 12.27
CA VAL A 119 3.54 7.38 13.04
C VAL A 119 2.33 7.39 12.10
N MET A 120 2.41 8.13 11.00
CA MET A 120 1.36 8.20 9.98
C MET A 120 0.92 6.84 9.46
N MET A 121 1.87 5.97 9.12
CA MET A 121 1.55 4.64 8.59
C MET A 121 0.95 3.72 9.66
N GLN A 122 1.30 3.92 10.94
CA GLN A 122 0.68 3.19 12.05
C GLN A 122 -0.74 3.68 12.29
N GLU A 123 -0.96 4.99 12.42
CA GLU A 123 -2.29 5.57 12.62
C GLU A 123 -3.24 5.29 11.46
N TRP A 124 -2.73 5.25 10.22
CA TRP A 124 -3.52 4.81 9.07
C TRP A 124 -4.01 3.38 9.21
N ALA A 125 -3.15 2.47 9.68
CA ALA A 125 -3.53 1.08 9.88
C ALA A 125 -4.52 0.94 11.05
N ASP A 126 -4.30 1.68 12.14
CA ASP A 126 -5.19 1.69 13.31
C ASP A 126 -6.57 2.26 12.94
N TYR A 127 -6.62 3.29 12.08
CA TYR A 127 -7.87 3.83 11.53
C TYR A 127 -8.63 2.80 10.68
N ILE A 128 -7.94 2.02 9.84
CA ILE A 128 -8.60 0.95 9.06
C ILE A 128 -9.20 -0.09 10.00
N ASP A 129 -8.46 -0.51 11.03
CA ASP A 129 -8.93 -1.49 12.01
C ASP A 129 -10.13 -0.95 12.80
N ASP A 130 -10.12 0.33 13.18
CA ASP A 130 -11.25 1.00 13.83
C ASP A 130 -12.49 1.04 12.93
N VAL A 131 -12.34 1.45 11.67
CA VAL A 131 -13.44 1.43 10.68
C VAL A 131 -13.98 0.01 10.48
N ALA A 132 -13.12 -1.01 10.51
CA ALA A 132 -13.52 -2.40 10.37
C ALA A 132 -14.19 -2.98 11.62
N GLN A 133 -13.98 -2.42 12.80
CA GLN A 133 -14.58 -2.90 14.06
C GLN A 133 -15.84 -2.11 14.42
N ASN A 134 -15.81 -0.80 14.24
CA ASN A 134 -16.80 0.14 14.76
C ASN A 134 -17.61 0.84 13.65
N GLY A 135 -17.18 0.73 12.39
CA GLY A 135 -17.89 1.31 11.26
C GLY A 135 -19.08 0.49 10.78
N THR A 136 -19.96 1.12 10.00
CA THR A 136 -21.00 0.40 9.25
C THR A 136 -20.36 -0.38 8.10
N ILE A 137 -20.10 -1.67 8.32
CA ILE A 137 -19.55 -2.55 7.29
C ILE A 137 -20.67 -2.97 6.34
N ILE A 138 -20.58 -2.53 5.09
CA ILE A 138 -21.42 -3.08 4.02
C ILE A 138 -20.82 -4.42 3.59
N THR A 139 -21.33 -5.52 4.14
CA THR A 139 -20.94 -6.86 3.73
C THR A 139 -21.48 -7.13 2.32
N GLY A 140 -20.58 -7.20 1.34
CA GLY A 140 -20.94 -7.65 -0.01
C GLY A 140 -21.28 -9.14 0.00
N ASN A 141 -22.42 -9.52 -0.59
CA ASN A 141 -22.75 -10.93 -0.80
C ASN A 141 -21.96 -11.45 -2.00
N PHE A 142 -20.70 -11.84 -1.76
CA PHE A 142 -19.81 -12.39 -2.78
C PHE A 142 -20.11 -13.87 -2.99
N SER A 143 -21.30 -14.16 -3.53
CA SER A 143 -21.65 -15.52 -3.93
C SER A 143 -20.58 -16.05 -4.89
N ARG A 144 -20.11 -17.29 -4.65
CA ARG A 144 -19.26 -17.98 -5.62
C ARG A 144 -20.07 -18.10 -6.91
N LYS A 145 -19.63 -17.45 -7.99
CA LYS A 145 -20.06 -17.89 -9.32
C LYS A 145 -19.56 -19.32 -9.49
N ALA A 146 -20.52 -20.22 -9.72
CA ALA A 146 -20.29 -21.60 -10.15
C ALA A 146 -19.40 -21.64 -11.41
#